data_AF-A0A7J0GV84-F1
#
_entry.id   AF-A0A7J0GV84-F1
#
_cell.length_a   1.000
_cell.length_b   1.000
_cell.length_c   1.000
_cell.angle_alpha   90.00
_cell.angle_beta   90.00
_cell.angle_gamma   90.00
#
_symmetry.space_group_name_H-M   'P 1'
#
loop_
_entity.id
_entity.type
_entity.pdbx_description
1 polymer ?
#
loop_
_entity_poly.entity_id
_entity_poly.type
_entity_poly.pdbx_seq_one_letter_code
_entity_poly.pdbx_strand_id
1 'polypeptide(L)'
;MHHPQLFDNLGYNYSSGVWQFEGHGYVPQGTSGVCIMQVFGAAPPHATTLMVRVYNGSLMYYNQTILVLRIYNRWFRLNLVHNVDLAKVKVFVDGRLQLEADRRGGTSHTFKCGVYAQSGDSFYMESRWKQVRILGKCD
;
A
#
# COMPACT_ATOMS: atom_id res chain seq x y z
N MET A 1 10.84 17.32 2.96
CA MET A 1 9.70 18.06 2.39
C MET A 1 8.43 17.31 2.82
N HIS A 2 7.48 17.98 3.48
CA HIS A 2 6.21 17.34 3.84
C HIS A 2 5.28 17.37 2.62
N HIS A 3 4.91 16.19 2.10
CA HIS A 3 3.94 16.09 1.01
C HIS A 3 2.51 16.06 1.60
N PRO A 4 1.53 16.71 0.94
CA PRO A 4 0.12 16.63 1.34
C PRO A 4 -0.38 15.19 1.44
N GLN A 5 -1.23 14.90 2.44
CA GLN A 5 -1.78 13.57 2.64
C GLN A 5 -3.20 13.60 3.22
N LEU A 6 -4.05 12.69 2.75
CA LEU A 6 -5.28 12.26 3.39
C LEU A 6 -5.20 10.73 3.46
N PHE A 7 -4.45 10.25 4.46
CA PHE A 7 -3.93 8.89 4.53
C PHE A 7 -4.14 8.32 5.94
N ASP A 8 -5.12 7.42 6.05
CA ASP A 8 -5.62 6.94 7.34
C ASP A 8 -4.72 5.85 7.91
N ASN A 9 -4.48 5.90 9.23
CA ASN A 9 -3.91 4.78 9.98
C ASN A 9 -5.04 3.80 10.33
N LEU A 10 -4.92 2.54 9.94
CA LEU A 10 -6.02 1.56 10.08
C LEU A 10 -6.03 0.86 11.46
N GLY A 11 -5.67 1.60 12.50
CA GLY A 11 -5.98 1.28 13.91
C GLY A 11 -5.13 0.22 14.62
N TYR A 12 -4.37 -0.61 13.90
CA TYR A 12 -3.57 -1.68 14.52
C TYR A 12 -2.07 -1.48 14.28
N ASN A 13 -1.33 -1.43 15.38
CA ASN A 13 0.12 -1.58 15.38
C ASN A 13 0.45 -3.04 15.69
N TYR A 14 1.38 -3.63 14.95
CA TYR A 14 1.77 -5.03 15.12
C TYR A 14 3.28 -5.22 14.93
N SER A 15 3.85 -6.20 15.61
CA SER A 15 5.30 -6.46 15.66
C SER A 15 5.70 -7.89 15.30
N SER A 16 4.75 -8.82 15.20
CA SER A 16 4.94 -10.24 14.90
C SER A 16 3.73 -10.84 14.19
N GLY A 17 3.85 -12.09 13.73
CA GLY A 17 2.75 -12.84 13.15
C GLY A 17 2.47 -12.51 11.68
N VAL A 18 1.31 -12.97 11.21
CA VAL A 18 0.83 -12.73 9.85
C VAL A 18 -0.36 -11.78 9.89
N TRP A 19 -0.21 -10.66 9.18
CA TRP A 19 -1.21 -9.61 9.10
C TRP A 19 -1.63 -9.35 7.67
N GLN A 20 -2.90 -9.08 7.47
CA GLN A 20 -3.49 -8.86 6.17
C GLN A 20 -4.29 -7.56 6.15
N PHE A 21 -4.04 -6.74 5.13
CA PHE A 21 -4.97 -5.71 4.68
C PHE A 21 -5.73 -6.22 3.47
N GLU A 22 -7.02 -5.95 3.42
CA GLU A 22 -7.83 -6.11 2.23
C GLU A 22 -8.79 -4.94 2.05
N GLY A 23 -8.95 -4.47 0.81
CA GLY A 23 -9.96 -3.48 0.47
C GLY A 23 -10.17 -3.37 -1.04
N HIS A 24 -11.28 -2.74 -1.43
CA HIS A 24 -11.50 -2.35 -2.82
C HIS A 24 -11.07 -0.90 -3.01
N GLY A 25 -10.07 -0.69 -3.88
CA GLY A 25 -9.56 0.62 -4.25
C GLY A 25 -10.15 1.10 -5.58
N TYR A 26 -10.27 2.40 -5.74
CA TYR A 26 -10.59 3.08 -7.00
C TYR A 26 -9.74 4.34 -7.12
N VAL A 27 -9.16 4.57 -8.29
CA VAL A 27 -8.34 5.74 -8.57
C VAL A 27 -8.90 6.45 -9.81
N PRO A 28 -9.37 7.70 -9.70
CA PRO A 28 -9.80 8.46 -10.87
C PRO A 28 -8.65 8.71 -11.83
N GLN A 29 -8.94 8.69 -13.13
CA GLN A 29 -7.99 9.10 -14.16
C GLN A 29 -7.48 10.52 -13.89
N GLY A 30 -6.19 10.72 -14.13
CA GLY A 30 -5.50 11.99 -13.86
C GLY A 30 -4.78 12.02 -12.51
N THR A 31 -5.07 11.08 -11.60
CA THR A 31 -4.30 10.92 -10.35
C THR A 31 -2.97 10.21 -10.63
N SER A 32 -1.84 10.89 -10.46
CA SER A 32 -0.49 10.34 -10.65
C SER A 32 0.46 10.85 -9.57
N GLY A 33 1.59 10.17 -9.37
CA GLY A 33 2.59 10.57 -8.39
C GLY A 33 2.11 10.46 -6.94
N VAL A 34 1.32 9.44 -6.63
CA VAL A 34 0.74 9.26 -5.29
C VAL A 34 1.02 7.87 -4.73
N CYS A 35 1.09 7.77 -3.41
CA CYS A 35 0.97 6.52 -2.68
C CYS A 35 -0.47 6.33 -2.22
N ILE A 36 -1.04 5.15 -2.47
CA ILE A 36 -2.43 4.84 -2.10
C ILE A 36 -2.56 3.80 -0.99
N MET A 37 -1.49 3.05 -0.71
CA MET A 37 -1.43 2.05 0.35
C MET A 37 0.00 1.91 0.88
N GLN A 38 0.18 1.83 2.19
CA GLN A 38 1.48 1.60 2.83
C GLN A 38 1.42 0.52 3.89
N VAL A 39 2.54 -0.17 4.03
CA VAL A 39 2.95 -0.77 5.30
C VAL A 39 4.03 0.14 5.88
N PHE A 40 3.66 0.92 6.90
CA PHE A 40 4.59 1.78 7.63
C PHE A 40 5.32 0.98 8.71
N GLY A 41 6.56 1.35 9.07
CA GLY A 41 7.28 0.72 10.18
C GLY A 41 8.57 -0.03 9.81
N ALA A 42 9.36 0.45 8.85
CA ALA A 42 10.65 -0.16 8.51
C ALA A 42 11.78 0.22 9.48
N ALA A 43 12.91 -0.49 9.41
CA ALA A 43 14.13 -0.09 10.10
C ALA A 43 14.80 1.11 9.40
N PRO A 44 15.52 1.97 10.16
CA PRO A 44 16.35 3.01 9.56
C PRO A 44 17.28 2.47 8.47
N PRO A 45 17.50 3.20 7.36
CA PRO A 45 17.05 4.58 7.09
C PRO A 45 15.65 4.69 6.46
N HIS A 46 14.88 3.60 6.41
CA HIS A 46 13.59 3.56 5.73
C HIS A 46 12.43 3.79 6.71
N ALA A 47 11.43 4.54 6.28
CA ALA A 47 10.20 4.73 7.08
C ALA A 47 9.11 3.68 6.80
N THR A 48 9.11 3.10 5.59
CA THR A 48 8.07 2.16 5.14
C THR A 48 8.66 0.83 4.73
N THR A 49 7.93 -0.24 5.04
CA THR A 49 8.19 -1.60 4.58
C THR A 49 7.71 -1.77 3.15
N LEU A 50 6.56 -1.16 2.81
CA LEU A 50 5.99 -1.22 1.46
C LEU A 50 5.20 0.05 1.15
N MET A 51 5.27 0.48 -0.12
CA MET A 51 4.35 1.45 -0.69
C MET A 51 3.76 0.92 -1.99
N VAL A 52 2.44 0.97 -2.13
CA VAL A 52 1.75 0.86 -3.41
C VAL A 52 1.49 2.28 -3.91
N ARG A 53 1.98 2.59 -5.11
CA ARG A 53 1.90 3.90 -5.74
C ARG A 53 1.16 3.85 -7.06
N VAL A 54 0.68 5.00 -7.51
CA VAL A 54 0.09 5.20 -8.83
C VAL A 54 0.92 6.20 -9.60
N TYR A 55 1.41 5.78 -10.77
CA TYR A 55 2.08 6.63 -11.74
C TYR A 55 1.51 6.36 -13.13
N ASN A 56 0.94 7.39 -13.75
CA ASN A 56 0.46 7.37 -15.13
C ASN A 56 -0.44 6.15 -15.43
N GLY A 57 -1.35 5.85 -14.50
CA GLY A 57 -2.32 4.76 -14.62
C GLY A 57 -1.77 3.39 -14.26
N SER A 58 -0.52 3.29 -13.84
CA SER A 58 0.09 2.05 -13.38
C SER A 58 0.11 2.00 -11.86
N LEU A 59 -0.31 0.88 -11.31
CA LEU A 59 -0.09 0.53 -9.92
C LEU A 59 1.33 -0.02 -9.77
N MET A 60 2.11 0.51 -8.84
CA MET A 60 3.54 0.20 -8.70
C MET A 60 3.92 -0.11 -7.26
N TYR A 61 4.93 -0.97 -7.09
CA TYR A 61 5.67 -1.12 -5.84
C TYR A 61 6.77 -0.08 -5.79
N TYR A 62 6.67 0.82 -4.81
CA TYR A 62 7.39 2.10 -4.81
C TYR A 62 7.26 2.77 -6.20
N ASN A 63 8.35 3.22 -6.80
CA ASN A 63 8.38 3.76 -8.17
C ASN A 63 9.23 2.88 -9.11
N GLN A 64 9.38 1.60 -8.79
CA GLN A 64 10.37 0.72 -9.43
C GLN A 64 9.71 -0.42 -10.22
N THR A 65 8.74 -1.11 -9.62
CA THR A 65 8.14 -2.30 -10.22
C THR A 65 6.67 -2.07 -10.52
N ILE A 66 6.25 -2.33 -11.75
CA ILE A 66 4.83 -2.28 -12.14
C ILE A 66 4.14 -3.53 -11.62
N LEU A 67 3.06 -3.35 -10.86
CA LEU A 67 2.19 -4.41 -10.37
C LEU A 67 1.03 -4.66 -11.35
N VAL A 68 0.37 -3.59 -11.78
CA VAL A 68 -0.77 -3.65 -12.70
C VAL A 68 -0.79 -2.38 -13.56
N LEU A 69 -1.04 -2.54 -14.86
CA LEU A 69 -1.25 -1.42 -15.78
C LEU A 69 -2.75 -1.03 -15.84
N ARG A 70 -3.02 0.23 -16.20
CA ARG A 70 -4.38 0.73 -16.51
C ARG A 70 -5.37 0.54 -15.34
N ILE A 71 -5.04 1.10 -14.18
CA ILE A 71 -5.82 0.96 -12.94
C ILE A 71 -6.95 2.00 -12.80
N TYR A 72 -6.98 3.00 -13.67
CA TYR A 72 -7.92 4.11 -13.55
C TYR A 72 -9.38 3.71 -13.76
N ASN A 73 -10.27 4.47 -13.12
CA ASN A 73 -11.71 4.45 -13.34
C ASN A 73 -12.37 3.07 -13.19
N ARG A 74 -11.75 2.18 -12.41
CA ARG A 74 -12.30 0.88 -12.04
C ARG A 74 -12.05 0.58 -10.58
N TRP A 75 -12.93 -0.22 -10.00
CA TRP A 75 -12.65 -0.85 -8.72
C TRP A 75 -11.69 -2.03 -8.93
N PHE A 76 -10.77 -2.20 -7.99
CA PHE A 76 -9.87 -3.36 -7.92
C PHE A 76 -9.77 -3.83 -6.47
N ARG A 77 -9.63 -5.14 -6.27
CA ARG A 77 -9.36 -5.70 -4.94
C ARG A 77 -7.87 -5.67 -4.68
N LEU A 78 -7.43 -4.96 -3.66
CA LEU A 78 -6.06 -5.00 -3.16
C LEU A 78 -6.03 -5.86 -1.89
N ASN A 79 -5.13 -6.83 -1.87
CA ASN A 79 -4.85 -7.64 -0.69
C ASN A 79 -3.34 -7.65 -0.44
N LEU A 80 -2.94 -7.23 0.76
CA LEU A 80 -1.56 -7.20 1.22
C LEU A 80 -1.41 -8.14 2.40
N VAL A 81 -0.52 -9.12 2.28
CA VAL A 81 -0.16 -10.01 3.39
C VAL A 81 1.25 -9.68 3.83
N HIS A 82 1.40 -9.26 5.07
CA HIS A 82 2.68 -9.03 5.72
C HIS A 82 2.92 -10.15 6.73
N ASN A 83 3.83 -11.06 6.40
CA ASN A 83 4.30 -12.09 7.31
C ASN A 83 5.58 -11.58 7.98
N VAL A 84 5.44 -11.10 9.21
CA VAL A 84 6.54 -10.48 9.95
C VAL A 84 7.60 -11.52 10.31
N ASP A 85 7.17 -12.72 10.69
CA ASP A 85 8.03 -13.80 11.17
C ASP A 85 8.93 -14.36 10.05
N LEU A 86 8.39 -14.47 8.83
CA LEU A 86 9.16 -14.87 7.65
C LEU A 86 9.80 -13.69 6.91
N ALA A 87 9.66 -12.47 7.42
CA ALA A 87 10.22 -11.26 6.81
C ALA A 87 9.75 -11.01 5.36
N LYS A 88 8.52 -11.41 5.01
CA LYS A 88 7.96 -11.32 3.65
C LYS A 88 6.72 -10.44 3.58
N VAL A 89 6.58 -9.73 2.47
CA VAL A 89 5.33 -9.07 2.06
C VAL A 89 4.87 -9.59 0.70
N LYS A 90 3.57 -9.84 0.57
CA LYS A 90 2.92 -10.26 -0.67
C LYS A 90 1.84 -9.27 -1.06
N VAL A 91 1.80 -8.92 -2.34
CA VAL A 91 0.78 -8.04 -2.91
C VAL A 91 -0.04 -8.82 -3.93
N PHE A 92 -1.35 -8.84 -3.71
CA PHE A 92 -2.32 -9.41 -4.63
C PHE A 92 -3.22 -8.30 -5.16
N VAL A 93 -3.46 -8.32 -6.47
CA VAL A 93 -4.43 -7.45 -7.12
C VAL A 93 -5.42 -8.32 -7.88
N ASP A 94 -6.72 -8.11 -7.62
CA ASP A 94 -7.81 -8.87 -8.21
C ASP A 94 -7.61 -10.41 -8.03
N GLY A 95 -7.11 -10.80 -6.84
CA GLY A 95 -6.87 -12.19 -6.46
C GLY A 95 -5.59 -12.82 -7.02
N ARG A 96 -4.82 -12.10 -7.85
CA ARG A 96 -3.58 -12.59 -8.46
C ARG A 96 -2.36 -12.04 -7.73
N LEU A 97 -1.38 -12.89 -7.42
CA LEU A 97 -0.10 -12.47 -6.85
C LEU A 97 0.65 -11.61 -7.86
N GLN A 98 1.00 -10.38 -7.48
CA GLN A 98 1.76 -9.45 -8.31
C GLN A 98 3.18 -9.26 -7.80
N LEU A 99 3.41 -9.44 -6.49
CA LEU A 99 4.71 -9.24 -5.85
C LEU A 99 4.85 -10.13 -4.63
N GLU A 100 6.03 -10.72 -4.49
CA GLU A 100 6.59 -11.16 -3.21
C GLU A 100 7.93 -10.44 -3.01
N ALA A 101 8.11 -9.81 -1.86
CA ALA A 101 9.32 -9.04 -1.56
C ALA A 101 9.76 -9.23 -0.10
N ASP A 102 11.04 -9.01 0.15
CA ASP A 102 11.58 -8.96 1.51
C ASP A 102 11.16 -7.67 2.22
N ARG A 103 10.94 -7.76 3.54
CA ARG A 103 10.68 -6.56 4.37
C ARG A 103 11.95 -5.73 4.57
N ARG A 104 11.78 -4.49 4.99
CA ARG A 104 12.87 -3.56 5.31
C ARG A 104 13.16 -3.45 6.82
N GLY A 105 13.05 -4.57 7.55
CA GLY A 105 13.24 -4.56 9.01
C GLY A 105 12.11 -3.85 9.77
N GLY A 106 12.38 -3.39 10.99
CA GLY A 106 11.45 -2.66 11.86
C GLY A 106 10.70 -3.54 12.88
N THR A 107 10.23 -2.93 13.96
CA THR A 107 9.67 -3.62 15.14
C THR A 107 8.22 -3.27 15.43
N SER A 108 7.63 -2.31 14.71
CA SER A 108 6.23 -1.92 14.86
C SER A 108 5.73 -1.44 13.51
N HIS A 109 4.68 -2.07 13.02
CA HIS A 109 4.13 -1.88 11.69
C HIS A 109 2.67 -1.46 11.77
N THR A 110 2.23 -0.69 10.77
CA THR A 110 0.80 -0.40 10.60
C THR A 110 0.44 -0.29 9.12
N PHE A 111 -0.79 -0.68 8.80
CA PHE A 111 -1.37 -0.50 7.47
C PHE A 111 -2.00 0.88 7.36
N LYS A 112 -1.78 1.52 6.21
CA LYS A 112 -2.37 2.82 5.89
C LYS A 112 -2.90 2.84 4.46
N CYS A 113 -4.08 3.41 4.25
CA CYS A 113 -4.64 3.65 2.91
C CYS A 113 -5.24 5.06 2.79
N GLY A 114 -5.42 5.53 1.56
CA GLY A 114 -5.89 6.87 1.26
C GLY A 114 -5.08 7.46 0.11
N VAL A 115 -4.84 8.76 0.10
CA VAL A 115 -3.94 9.39 -0.88
C VAL A 115 -2.83 10.19 -0.21
N TYR A 116 -1.59 9.95 -0.63
CA TYR A 116 -0.41 10.64 -0.13
C TYR A 116 0.47 11.06 -1.31
N ALA A 117 0.69 12.37 -1.47
CA ALA A 117 1.54 12.91 -2.53
C ALA A 117 2.96 12.33 -2.46
N GLN A 118 3.53 12.08 -3.64
CA GLN A 118 4.91 11.68 -3.85
C GLN A 118 5.54 12.61 -4.90
N SER A 119 6.79 12.32 -5.28
CA SER A 119 7.42 13.06 -6.38
C SER A 119 6.62 12.90 -7.68
N GLY A 120 6.33 14.03 -8.33
CA GLY A 120 5.59 14.10 -9.58
C GLY A 120 4.07 13.97 -9.41
N ASP A 121 3.53 14.41 -8.28
CA ASP A 121 2.11 14.37 -7.99
C ASP A 121 1.28 15.26 -8.95
N SER A 122 0.09 14.79 -9.26
CA SER A 122 -0.90 15.57 -10.01
C SER A 122 -1.57 16.63 -9.12
N PHE A 123 -2.04 17.71 -9.73
CA PHE A 123 -2.72 18.80 -8.99
C PHE A 123 -3.96 18.31 -8.22
N TYR A 124 -4.73 17.40 -8.81
CA TYR A 124 -5.81 16.67 -8.14
C TYR A 124 -5.38 15.23 -7.88
N MET A 125 -5.55 14.78 -6.65
CA MET A 125 -5.18 13.45 -6.20
C MET A 125 -6.33 12.84 -5.42
N GLU A 126 -6.74 11.65 -5.83
CA GLU A 126 -7.86 10.99 -5.18
C GLU A 126 -7.66 9.48 -5.19
N SER A 127 -8.01 8.84 -4.07
CA SER A 127 -8.30 7.42 -4.05
C SER A 127 -9.53 7.18 -3.20
N ARG A 128 -10.36 6.23 -3.62
CA ARG A 128 -11.57 5.83 -2.89
C ARG A 128 -11.39 4.40 -2.41
N TRP A 129 -11.84 4.15 -1.19
CA TRP A 129 -11.71 2.85 -0.55
C TRP A 129 -13.07 2.41 0.00
N LYS A 130 -13.37 1.12 -0.14
CA LYS A 130 -14.54 0.50 0.48
C LYS A 130 -14.22 -0.92 0.93
N GLN A 131 -14.99 -1.39 1.91
CA GLN A 131 -14.85 -2.74 2.47
C GLN A 131 -13.42 -3.03 2.95
N VAL A 132 -12.79 -2.03 3.56
CA VAL A 132 -11.46 -2.15 4.13
C VAL A 132 -11.52 -3.01 5.39
N ARG A 133 -10.65 -4.02 5.46
CA ARG A 133 -10.52 -4.93 6.58
C ARG A 133 -9.05 -5.17 6.89
N ILE A 134 -8.73 -5.21 8.17
CA ILE A 134 -7.46 -5.69 8.68
C ILE A 134 -7.73 -7.00 9.40
N LEU A 135 -6.97 -8.04 9.07
CA LEU A 135 -7.05 -9.35 9.72
C LEU A 135 -5.66 -9.67 10.29
N GLY A 136 -5.61 -10.00 11.57
CA GLY A 136 -4.43 -10.62 12.18
C GLY A 136 -4.72 -12.11 12.34
N LYS A 137 -3.74 -12.96 12.03
CA LYS A 137 -3.80 -14.35 12.47
C LYS A 137 -3.42 -14.36 13.95
N CYS A 138 -4.35 -14.72 14.83
CA CYS A 138 -4.03 -15.14 16.18
C CYS A 138 -3.43 -16.55 16.12
N ASP A 139 -2.37 -16.78 16.87
CA ASP A 139 -1.84 -18.14 17.08
C ASP A 139 -2.83 -19.01 17.86
#